data_AF-A0A358HX69-F1
#
_entry.id   AF-A0A358HX69-F1
#
_cell.length_a   1.000
_cell.length_b   1.000
_cell.length_c   1.000
_cell.angle_alpha   90.00
_cell.angle_beta   90.00
_cell.angle_gamma   90.00
#
_symmetry.space_group_name_H-M   'P 1'
#
loop_
_entity.id
_entity.type
_entity.pdbx_description
1 polymer ?
#
loop_
_entity_poly.entity_id
_entity_poly.type
_entity_poly.pdbx_seq_one_letter_code
_entity_poly.pdbx_strand_id
1 'polypeptide(L)'
;HEALQYQREAMENLQQGIGEISRALEGLSQIAPMLEDLQGNGRRDPLGRPVGGDGTTTIPNVDTLERAWRIMQELRRRSGDPDRPQIEQEYIDRLLKRF
;
A
#
# COMPACT_ATOMS: atom_id res chain seq x y z
N HIS A 1 11.55 21.02 -17.72
CA HIS A 1 10.92 21.52 -16.47
C HIS A 1 9.50 20.99 -16.23
N GLU A 2 8.81 20.41 -17.22
CA GLU A 2 7.45 19.82 -17.06
C GLU A 2 7.40 18.49 -16.29
N ALA A 3 8.39 17.60 -16.46
CA ALA A 3 8.36 16.26 -15.83
C ALA A 3 8.27 16.29 -14.28
N LEU A 4 8.84 17.33 -13.65
CA LEU A 4 8.77 17.55 -12.20
C LEU A 4 7.41 18.09 -11.73
N GLN A 5 6.58 18.62 -12.63
CA GLN A 5 5.22 19.07 -12.32
C GLN A 5 4.25 17.88 -12.34
N TYR A 6 4.29 17.08 -13.40
CA TYR A 6 3.51 15.85 -13.50
C TYR A 6 3.81 14.86 -12.37
N GLN A 7 5.07 14.80 -11.92
CA GLN A 7 5.43 13.99 -10.77
C GLN A 7 4.80 14.50 -9.47
N ARG A 8 4.70 15.82 -9.25
CA ARG A 8 4.08 16.39 -8.04
C ARG A 8 2.58 16.16 -8.04
N GLU A 9 1.93 16.38 -9.17
CA GLU A 9 0.50 16.15 -9.35
C GLU A 9 0.13 14.67 -9.14
N ALA A 10 0.93 13.74 -9.68
CA ALA A 10 0.73 12.31 -9.46
C ALA A 10 0.88 11.91 -7.97
N MET A 11 1.79 12.57 -7.25
CA MET A 11 2.01 12.31 -5.82
C MET A 11 0.90 12.90 -4.95
N GLU A 12 0.38 14.08 -5.29
CA GLU A 12 -0.79 14.67 -4.63
C GLU A 12 -2.04 13.82 -4.81
N ASN A 13 -2.31 13.38 -6.05
CA ASN A 13 -3.44 12.51 -6.36
C ASN A 13 -3.35 11.19 -5.59
N LEU A 14 -2.14 10.65 -5.46
CA LEU A 14 -1.93 9.43 -4.72
C LEU A 14 -2.06 9.62 -3.20
N GLN A 15 -1.57 10.73 -2.65
CA GLN A 15 -1.76 11.06 -1.23
C GLN A 15 -3.24 11.23 -0.89
N GLN A 16 -4.00 11.88 -1.78
CA GLN A 16 -5.45 11.99 -1.67
C GLN A 16 -6.11 10.61 -1.69
N GLY A 17 -5.73 9.74 -2.63
CA GLY A 17 -6.23 8.37 -2.72
C GLY A 17 -5.92 7.53 -1.48
N ILE A 18 -4.72 7.65 -0.90
CA ILE A 18 -4.37 6.98 0.37
C ILE A 18 -5.24 7.52 1.51
N GLY A 19 -5.45 8.83 1.59
CA GLY A 19 -6.33 9.42 2.59
C GLY A 19 -7.76 8.89 2.51
N GLU A 20 -8.28 8.67 1.30
CA GLU A 20 -9.58 8.06 1.08
C GLU A 20 -9.61 6.58 1.48
N ILE A 21 -8.59 5.82 1.11
CA ILE A 21 -8.44 4.40 1.49
C ILE A 21 -8.36 4.27 3.02
N SER A 22 -7.57 5.11 3.70
CA SER A 22 -7.44 5.10 5.16
C SER A 22 -8.77 5.37 5.85
N ARG A 23 -9.54 6.38 5.40
CA ARG A 23 -10.89 6.65 5.94
C ARG A 23 -11.85 5.49 5.70
N ALA A 24 -11.77 4.86 4.52
CA ALA A 24 -12.58 3.68 4.21
C ALA A 24 -12.21 2.48 5.12
N LEU A 25 -10.91 2.29 5.37
CA LEU A 25 -10.40 1.27 6.28
C LEU A 25 -10.83 1.51 7.73
N GLU A 26 -10.76 2.76 8.21
CA GLU A 26 -11.23 3.13 9.54
C GLU A 26 -12.72 2.89 9.71
N GLY A 27 -13.53 3.19 8.69
CA GLY A 27 -14.95 2.84 8.66
C GLY A 27 -15.18 1.33 8.75
N LEU A 28 -14.42 0.55 7.98
CA LEU A 28 -14.43 -0.92 8.04
C LEU A 28 -14.00 -1.45 9.42
N SER A 29 -12.97 -0.86 10.04
CA SER A 29 -12.50 -1.24 11.37
C SER A 29 -13.52 -0.95 12.46
N GLN A 30 -14.36 0.08 12.30
CA GLN A 30 -15.43 0.41 13.24
C GLN A 30 -16.61 -0.55 13.16
N ILE A 31 -16.92 -1.05 11.95
CA ILE A 31 -18.00 -2.04 11.74
C ILE A 31 -17.51 -3.49 11.80
N ALA A 32 -16.20 -3.74 11.78
CA ALA A 32 -15.59 -5.07 11.92
C ALA A 32 -16.15 -5.88 13.11
N PRO A 33 -16.23 -5.33 14.35
CA PRO A 33 -16.83 -6.08 15.47
C PRO A 33 -18.32 -6.38 15.28
N MET A 34 -19.06 -5.52 14.57
CA MET A 34 -20.48 -5.76 14.24
C MET A 34 -20.65 -6.80 13.11
N LEU A 35 -19.68 -6.88 12.19
CA LEU A 35 -19.60 -7.92 11.13
C LEU A 35 -19.24 -9.29 11.72
N GLU A 36 -18.40 -9.32 12.74
CA GLU A 36 -17.98 -10.54 13.44
C GLU A 36 -19.14 -11.16 14.23
N ASP A 37 -19.98 -10.33 14.85
CA ASP A 37 -21.20 -10.77 15.54
C ASP A 37 -22.26 -11.33 14.56
N LEU A 38 -22.28 -10.85 13.31
CA LEU A 38 -23.10 -11.39 12.21
C LEU A 38 -22.54 -12.70 11.61
N GLN A 39 -21.22 -12.93 11.68
CA GLN A 39 -20.58 -14.18 11.22
C GLN A 39 -20.61 -15.29 12.27
N GLY A 40 -20.64 -14.95 13.56
CA GLY A 40 -20.52 -15.89 14.68
C GLY A 40 -21.64 -16.93 14.81
N ASN A 41 -22.78 -16.74 14.13
CA ASN A 41 -23.98 -17.56 14.40
C ASN A 41 -24.56 -18.34 13.20
N GLY A 42 -23.87 -18.47 12.05
CA GLY A 42 -24.61 -18.94 10.87
C GLY A 42 -23.93 -19.68 9.73
N ARG A 43 -22.61 -19.90 9.67
CA ARG A 43 -22.02 -20.51 8.46
C ARG A 43 -20.81 -21.41 8.76
N ARG A 44 -21.08 -22.63 9.23
CA ARG A 44 -20.14 -23.77 9.12
C ARG A 44 -20.65 -24.68 8.01
N ASP A 45 -19.76 -25.14 7.14
CA ASP A 45 -20.13 -26.16 6.16
C ASP A 45 -20.43 -27.51 6.87
N PRO A 46 -21.04 -28.51 6.19
CA PRO A 46 -21.32 -29.82 6.78
C PRO A 46 -20.08 -30.58 7.26
N LEU A 47 -18.88 -30.14 6.89
CA LEU A 47 -17.60 -30.69 7.34
C LEU A 47 -17.02 -29.90 8.51
N GLY A 48 -17.79 -28.97 9.08
CA GLY A 48 -17.40 -28.18 10.25
C GLY A 48 -16.34 -27.12 9.98
N ARG A 49 -16.05 -26.81 8.71
CA ARG A 49 -15.06 -25.79 8.36
C ARG A 49 -15.71 -24.39 8.36
N PRO A 50 -15.00 -23.35 8.81
CA PRO A 50 -15.47 -21.98 8.66
C PRO A 50 -15.57 -21.65 7.16
N VAL A 51 -16.74 -21.21 6.69
CA VAL A 51 -16.85 -20.62 5.35
C VAL A 51 -16.55 -19.13 5.46
N GLY A 52 -15.37 -18.77 4.99
CA GLY A 52 -14.75 -17.47 5.19
C GLY A 52 -13.31 -17.74 5.56
N GLY A 53 -12.39 -17.61 4.61
CA GLY A 53 -10.99 -17.51 4.97
C GLY A 53 -10.83 -16.32 5.90
N ASP A 54 -9.99 -16.45 6.93
CA ASP A 54 -9.57 -15.33 7.76
C ASP A 54 -9.08 -14.22 6.83
N GLY A 55 -9.95 -13.26 6.56
CA GLY A 55 -9.74 -12.15 5.64
C GLY A 55 -8.74 -11.14 6.17
N THR A 56 -7.88 -11.54 7.10
CA THR A 56 -6.77 -10.79 7.67
C THR A 56 -5.64 -10.70 6.65
N THR A 57 -5.93 -10.13 5.48
CA THR A 57 -4.91 -9.37 4.77
C THR A 57 -4.50 -8.26 5.71
N THR A 58 -3.36 -8.41 6.39
CA THR A 58 -2.82 -7.36 7.25
C THR A 58 -2.53 -6.15 6.37
N ILE A 59 -3.42 -5.17 6.41
CA ILE A 59 -3.20 -3.91 5.72
C ILE A 59 -2.07 -3.21 6.48
N PRO A 60 -0.96 -2.87 5.79
CA PRO A 60 0.15 -2.17 6.43
C PRO A 60 -0.33 -0.92 7.14
N ASN A 61 0.18 -0.68 8.35
CA ASN A 61 -0.15 0.54 9.09
C ASN A 61 0.37 1.78 8.35
N VAL A 62 -0.19 2.95 8.70
CA VAL A 62 0.16 4.24 8.10
C VAL A 62 1.67 4.48 8.12
N ASP A 63 2.34 4.16 9.24
CA ASP A 63 3.80 4.30 9.39
C ASP A 63 4.60 3.46 8.37
N THR A 64 4.13 2.24 8.07
CA THR A 64 4.77 1.36 7.08
C THR A 64 4.60 1.92 5.67
N LEU A 65 3.42 2.46 5.36
CA LEU A 65 3.18 3.12 4.09
C LEU A 65 4.10 4.33 3.92
N GLU A 66 4.14 5.24 4.91
CA GLU A 66 5.02 6.42 4.85
C GLU A 66 6.50 6.06 4.66
N ARG A 67 6.97 5.00 5.33
CA ARG A 67 8.34 4.51 5.17
C ARG A 67 8.58 3.98 3.76
N ALA A 68 7.66 3.19 3.21
CA ALA A 68 7.75 2.70 1.83
C ALA A 68 7.79 3.86 0.83
N TRP A 69 6.96 4.89 1.04
CA TRP A 69 6.95 6.12 0.24
C TRP A 69 8.31 6.82 0.25
N ARG A 70 8.91 7.02 1.43
CA ARG A 70 10.22 7.67 1.55
C ARG A 70 11.30 6.90 0.80
N ILE A 71 11.28 5.56 0.86
CA ILE A 71 12.23 4.71 0.14
C ILE A 71 12.05 4.87 -1.37
N MET A 72 10.82 4.82 -1.87
CA MET A 72 10.53 4.97 -3.30
C MET A 72 10.97 6.34 -3.85
N GLN A 73 10.75 7.40 -3.06
CA GLN A 73 11.20 8.74 -3.43
C GLN A 73 12.73 8.81 -3.54
N GLU A 74 13.45 8.25 -2.58
CA GLU A 74 14.92 8.26 -2.60
C GLU A 74 15.48 7.40 -3.74
N LEU A 75 14.87 6.24 -4.03
CA LEU A 75 15.23 5.43 -5.20
C LEU A 75 15.04 6.21 -6.50
N ARG A 76 13.89 6.88 -6.67
CA ARG A 76 13.63 7.69 -7.87
C ARG A 76 14.61 8.87 -7.99
N ARG A 77 14.89 9.57 -6.88
CA ARG A 77 15.89 10.65 -6.86
C ARG A 77 17.26 10.15 -7.32
N ARG A 78 17.68 8.98 -6.82
CA ARG A 78 18.96 8.36 -7.18
C ARG A 78 18.99 7.82 -8.60
N SER A 79 17.87 7.37 -9.15
CA SER A 79 17.82 6.91 -10.54
C SER A 79 18.11 8.02 -11.55
N GLY A 80 17.84 9.27 -11.20
CA GLY A 80 18.09 10.44 -12.07
C GLY A 80 19.44 11.12 -11.87
N ASP A 81 20.33 10.56 -11.04
CA ASP A 81 21.64 11.13 -10.74
C ASP A 81 22.70 10.62 -11.75
N PRO A 82 23.15 11.46 -12.70
CA PRO A 82 24.04 11.03 -13.78
C PRO A 82 25.46 10.69 -13.32
N ASP A 83 25.88 11.18 -12.14
CA ASP A 83 27.23 10.97 -11.60
C ASP A 83 27.35 9.61 -10.87
N ARG A 84 26.25 8.87 -10.74
CA ARG A 84 26.27 7.55 -10.10
C ARG A 84 26.97 6.49 -10.95
N PRO A 85 27.71 5.58 -10.32
CA PRO A 85 28.26 4.40 -11.01
C PRO A 85 27.16 3.60 -11.72
N GLN A 86 27.46 3.13 -12.93
CA GLN A 86 26.51 2.40 -13.79
C GLN A 86 25.90 1.17 -13.09
N ILE A 87 26.70 0.43 -12.32
CA ILE A 87 26.25 -0.71 -11.52
C ILE A 87 25.18 -0.33 -10.48
N GLU A 88 25.28 0.86 -9.88
CA GLU A 88 24.28 1.35 -8.93
C GLU A 88 23.00 1.77 -9.63
N GLN A 89 23.10 2.41 -10.80
CA GLN A 89 21.93 2.79 -11.62
C GLN A 89 21.13 1.54 -12.02
N GLU A 90 21.81 0.50 -12.51
CA GLU A 90 21.19 -0.79 -12.85
C GLU A 90 20.54 -1.49 -11.64
N TYR A 91 21.13 -1.35 -10.46
CA TYR A 91 20.55 -1.87 -9.23
C TYR A 91 19.25 -1.13 -8.84
N ILE A 92 19.26 0.20 -8.91
CA ILE A 92 18.09 1.04 -8.63
C ILE A 92 16.97 0.77 -9.63
N ASP A 93 17.27 0.64 -10.93
CA ASP A 93 16.29 0.31 -11.96
C ASP A 93 15.62 -1.05 -11.73
N ARG A 94 16.38 -2.05 -11.29
CA ARG A 94 15.83 -3.37 -10.95
C ARG A 94 14.90 -3.29 -9.74
N LEU A 95 15.27 -2.49 -8.74
CA LEU A 95 14.40 -2.25 -7.58
C LEU A 95 13.09 -1.59 -7.99
N LEU A 96 13.15 -0.53 -8.80
CA LEU A 96 11.97 0.20 -9.29
C LEU A 96 11.08 -0.61 -10.24
N LYS A 97 11.60 -1.65 -10.92
CA LYS A 97 10.81 -2.55 -11.76
C LYS A 97 10.09 -3.64 -10.98
N ARG A 98 10.63 -4.02 -9.81
CA ARG A 98 10.13 -5.14 -9.01
C ARG A 98 9.00 -4.73 -8.06
N PHE A 99 8.93 -3.45 -7.71
CA PHE A 99 8.01 -2.87 -6.74
C PHE A 99 7.33 -1.65 -7.33
#